data_AF-A0A2L0CYD3-F1
#
_entry.id   AF-A0A2L0CYD3-F1
#
_cell.length_a   1.000
_cell.length_b   1.000
_cell.length_c   1.000
_cell.angle_alpha   90.00
_cell.angle_beta   90.00
_cell.angle_gamma   90.00
#
_symmetry.space_group_name_H-M   'P 1'
#
loop_
_entity.id
_entity.type
_entity.pdbx_description
1 polymer ?
#
loop_
_entity_poly.entity_id
_entity_poly.type
_entity_poly.pdbx_seq_one_letter_code
_entity_poly.pdbx_strand_id
1 'polypeptide(L)'
;VTNPPIDPFREKVVMSLQCPIGPEANILVPSPKQVHRLWLKLPVISINDLEVLKQTKHRNWSAHVIDCTYPHSEGSAGYLKKLQEICEEAEKASKTNQIIVLSDRKAGSDRIPISSLLTLGATHHHLIETRSRMKVALIVESAEAREVHHICVLLGYGADAICPYLALELASSLRDQGILDTSLTDEVIYQNYAQAMQTGISK
;
A
#
# COMPACT_ATOMS: atom_id res chain seq x y z
N VAL A 1 -33.21 4.60 -11.13
CA VAL A 1 -31.82 4.11 -11.27
C VAL A 1 -30.93 5.34 -11.36
N THR A 2 -29.93 5.48 -10.48
CA THR A 2 -29.21 6.74 -10.25
C THR A 2 -28.05 6.98 -11.22
N ASN A 3 -27.39 5.93 -11.70
CA ASN A 3 -26.22 6.01 -12.61
C ASN A 3 -25.93 4.64 -13.26
N PRO A 4 -25.63 4.58 -14.58
CA PRO A 4 -25.26 3.33 -15.26
C PRO A 4 -23.80 2.92 -14.99
N PRO A 5 -23.47 1.61 -14.98
CA PRO A 5 -22.10 1.13 -14.90
C PRO A 5 -21.34 1.35 -16.23
N ILE A 6 -20.01 1.43 -16.14
CA ILE A 6 -19.09 1.54 -17.29
C ILE A 6 -18.64 0.14 -17.73
N ASP A 7 -18.46 -0.10 -19.02
CA ASP A 7 -17.87 -1.35 -19.53
C ASP A 7 -16.33 -1.30 -19.46
N PRO A 8 -15.67 -2.10 -18.61
CA PRO A 8 -14.24 -2.00 -18.37
C PRO A 8 -13.36 -2.50 -19.52
N PHE A 9 -13.95 -3.20 -20.49
CA PHE A 9 -13.24 -3.71 -21.67
C PHE A 9 -13.44 -2.80 -22.87
N ARG A 10 -14.69 -2.40 -23.13
CA ARG A 10 -15.04 -1.57 -24.29
C ARG A 10 -14.71 -0.09 -24.07
N GLU A 11 -14.79 0.38 -22.82
CA GLU A 11 -14.58 1.78 -22.46
C GLU A 11 -13.27 1.97 -21.68
N LYS A 12 -12.30 1.05 -21.81
CA LYS A 12 -11.01 1.11 -21.11
C LYS A 12 -10.27 2.44 -21.30
N VAL A 13 -10.44 3.11 -22.44
CA VAL A 13 -9.76 4.38 -22.78
C VAL A 13 -10.14 5.53 -21.83
N VAL A 14 -11.31 5.47 -21.18
CA VAL A 14 -11.75 6.50 -20.22
C VAL A 14 -11.40 6.16 -18.76
N MET A 15 -10.76 5.01 -18.53
CA MET A 15 -10.39 4.53 -17.20
C MET A 15 -8.88 4.66 -16.96
N SER A 16 -8.48 4.95 -15.72
CA SER A 16 -7.08 4.98 -15.32
C SER A 16 -6.93 4.49 -13.88
N LEU A 17 -5.85 3.75 -13.64
CA LEU A 17 -5.39 3.34 -12.30
C LEU A 17 -4.07 4.02 -11.92
N GLN A 18 -3.73 5.12 -12.59
CA GLN A 18 -2.53 5.86 -12.27
C GLN A 18 -2.70 6.55 -10.91
N CYS A 19 -1.71 6.38 -10.04
CA CYS A 19 -1.74 6.86 -8.67
C CYS A 19 -0.59 7.84 -8.44
N PRO A 20 -0.84 9.16 -8.41
CA PRO A 20 0.15 10.09 -7.90
C PRO A 20 0.26 9.91 -6.38
N ILE A 21 1.46 9.69 -5.85
CA ILE A 21 1.68 9.47 -4.41
C ILE A 21 2.64 10.51 -3.83
N GLY A 22 2.49 10.77 -2.53
CA GLY A 22 3.31 11.71 -1.78
C GLY A 22 2.59 13.03 -1.47
N PRO A 23 3.30 13.99 -0.85
CA PRO A 23 2.73 15.23 -0.34
C PRO A 23 2.02 16.06 -1.41
N GLU A 24 0.87 16.59 -1.03
CA GLU A 24 0.07 17.50 -1.84
C GLU A 24 0.36 18.95 -1.45
N ALA A 25 0.64 19.79 -2.44
CA ALA A 25 0.80 21.22 -2.25
C ALA A 25 -0.58 21.93 -2.25
N ASN A 26 -0.60 23.19 -1.82
CA ASN A 26 -1.82 23.99 -1.82
C ASN A 26 -2.40 24.09 -3.24
N ILE A 27 -3.64 23.62 -3.42
CA ILE A 27 -4.34 23.62 -4.71
C ILE A 27 -4.78 25.02 -5.16
N LEU A 28 -4.92 25.96 -4.23
CA LEU A 28 -5.39 27.33 -4.50
C LEU A 28 -4.29 28.23 -5.06
N VAL A 29 -3.02 27.82 -4.95
CA VAL A 29 -1.86 28.59 -5.38
C VAL A 29 -1.10 27.79 -6.44
N PRO A 30 -1.13 28.20 -7.72
CA PRO A 30 -0.36 27.55 -8.77
C PRO A 30 1.12 27.48 -8.40
N SER A 31 1.69 26.28 -8.38
CA SER A 31 3.08 26.08 -7.97
C SER A 31 3.68 24.84 -8.63
N PRO A 32 4.95 24.87 -9.07
CA PRO A 32 5.67 23.67 -9.53
C PRO A 32 5.69 22.55 -8.48
N LYS A 33 5.52 22.87 -7.19
CA LYS A 33 5.45 21.87 -6.12
C LYS A 33 4.25 20.92 -6.29
N GLN A 34 3.20 21.30 -7.01
CA GLN A 34 2.03 20.45 -7.25
C GLN A 34 2.36 19.20 -8.09
N VAL A 35 3.40 19.28 -8.94
CA VAL A 35 3.87 18.13 -9.74
C VAL A 35 5.01 17.36 -9.08
N HIS A 36 5.32 17.63 -7.80
CA HIS A 36 6.38 16.94 -7.08
C HIS A 36 5.97 15.56 -6.53
N ARG A 37 4.93 14.93 -7.07
CA ARG A 37 4.46 13.59 -6.66
C ARG A 37 5.20 12.49 -7.43
N LEU A 38 5.28 11.29 -6.85
CA LEU A 38 5.73 10.10 -7.57
C LEU A 38 4.54 9.53 -8.33
N TRP A 39 4.72 9.26 -9.62
CA TRP A 39 3.62 8.81 -10.49
C TRP A 39 3.68 7.30 -10.67
N LEU A 40 2.85 6.57 -9.94
CA LEU A 40 2.72 5.13 -10.11
C LEU A 40 1.76 4.83 -11.27
N LYS A 41 2.14 3.87 -12.11
CA LYS A 41 1.28 3.40 -13.22
C LYS A 41 0.13 2.53 -12.71
N LEU A 42 0.37 1.81 -11.62
CA LEU A 42 -0.57 0.90 -10.97
C LEU A 42 -0.44 1.07 -9.46
N PRO A 43 -1.53 0.82 -8.69
CA PRO A 43 -1.50 0.87 -7.23
C PRO A 43 -0.72 -0.30 -6.60
N VAL A 44 -0.60 -1.42 -7.31
CA VAL A 44 0.17 -2.58 -6.87
C VAL A 44 1.63 -2.40 -7.28
N ILE A 45 2.54 -2.54 -6.33
CA ILE A 45 3.99 -2.37 -6.54
C ILE A 45 4.74 -3.67 -6.23
N SER A 46 5.91 -3.84 -6.83
CA SER A 46 6.78 -4.98 -6.55
C SER A 46 7.51 -4.84 -5.21
N ILE A 47 8.08 -5.95 -4.72
CA ILE A 47 8.93 -5.94 -3.52
C ILE A 47 10.15 -5.03 -3.74
N ASN A 48 10.75 -5.08 -4.93
CA ASN A 48 11.89 -4.24 -5.28
C ASN A 48 11.51 -2.75 -5.31
N ASP A 49 10.36 -2.40 -5.89
CA ASP A 49 9.85 -1.03 -5.88
C ASP A 49 9.65 -0.52 -4.46
N LEU A 50 9.09 -1.35 -3.58
CA LEU A 50 8.90 -1.00 -2.18
C LEU A 50 10.24 -0.74 -1.47
N GLU A 51 11.25 -1.59 -1.68
CA GLU A 51 12.57 -1.38 -1.09
C GLU A 51 13.24 -0.09 -1.57
N VAL A 52 13.07 0.25 -2.86
CA VAL A 52 13.52 1.54 -3.40
C VAL A 52 12.80 2.71 -2.71
N LEU A 53 11.49 2.59 -2.48
CA LEU A 53 10.70 3.62 -1.79
C LEU A 53 11.10 3.76 -0.32
N LYS A 54 11.38 2.65 0.39
CA LYS A 54 11.87 2.65 1.78
C LYS A 54 13.20 3.41 1.91
N GLN A 55 14.05 3.35 0.89
CA GLN A 55 15.39 3.96 0.88
C GLN A 55 15.46 5.29 0.13
N THR A 56 14.32 5.84 -0.30
CA THR A 56 14.31 7.05 -1.13
C THR A 56 14.95 8.24 -0.42
N LYS A 57 15.69 9.04 -1.20
CA LYS A 57 16.19 10.37 -0.82
C LYS A 57 15.82 11.43 -1.85
N HIS A 58 14.96 11.07 -2.80
CA HIS A 58 14.58 11.96 -3.89
C HIS A 58 13.82 13.15 -3.32
N ARG A 59 14.23 14.39 -3.66
CA ARG A 59 13.59 15.63 -3.18
C ARG A 59 13.54 15.76 -1.65
N ASN A 60 14.54 15.21 -0.94
CA ASN A 60 14.59 15.14 0.51
C ASN A 60 13.43 14.36 1.13
N TRP A 61 12.78 13.48 0.36
CA TRP A 61 11.80 12.57 0.92
C TRP A 61 12.49 11.50 1.75
N SER A 62 11.80 11.06 2.78
CA SER A 62 12.15 9.89 3.56
C SER A 62 10.91 9.04 3.80
N ALA A 63 11.14 7.75 4.02
CA ALA A 63 10.13 6.78 4.38
C ALA A 63 10.28 6.35 5.84
N HIS A 64 9.16 6.14 6.52
CA HIS A 64 9.12 5.54 7.85
C HIS A 64 8.30 4.26 7.82
N VAL A 65 8.87 3.15 8.29
CA VAL A 65 8.20 1.85 8.32
C VAL A 65 7.63 1.63 9.71
N ILE A 66 6.30 1.47 9.78
CA ILE A 66 5.58 1.18 11.02
C ILE A 66 5.27 -0.32 11.06
N ASP A 67 5.72 -0.94 12.14
CA ASP A 67 5.45 -2.34 12.44
C ASP A 67 4.01 -2.52 12.92
N CYS A 68 3.22 -3.24 12.14
CA CYS A 68 1.80 -3.48 12.35
C CYS A 68 1.52 -4.80 13.12
N THR A 69 2.52 -5.29 13.87
CA THR A 69 2.42 -6.52 14.65
C THR A 69 2.56 -6.23 16.15
N TYR A 70 1.93 -7.02 17.01
CA TYR A 70 2.05 -6.93 18.47
C TYR A 70 2.48 -8.26 19.09
N PRO A 71 3.09 -8.25 20.29
CA PRO A 71 3.53 -9.48 20.95
C PRO A 71 2.37 -10.41 21.30
N HIS A 72 2.52 -11.71 21.02
CA HIS A 72 1.53 -12.73 21.36
C HIS A 72 1.19 -12.74 22.87
N SER A 73 2.17 -12.44 23.72
CA SER A 73 2.01 -12.38 25.18
C SER A 73 1.01 -11.34 25.67
N GLU A 74 0.71 -10.30 24.89
CA GLU A 74 -0.27 -9.26 25.28
C GLU A 74 -1.73 -9.69 25.03
N GLY A 75 -1.96 -10.81 24.33
CA GLY A 75 -3.29 -11.33 24.03
C GLY A 75 -4.19 -10.30 23.31
N SER A 76 -5.50 -10.42 23.47
CA SER A 76 -6.47 -9.51 22.82
C SER A 76 -6.37 -8.06 23.29
N ALA A 77 -5.85 -7.80 24.49
CA ALA A 77 -5.68 -6.45 25.01
C ALA A 77 -4.59 -5.67 24.25
N GLY A 78 -3.55 -6.36 23.76
CA GLY A 78 -2.49 -5.77 22.94
C GLY A 78 -2.97 -5.23 21.59
N TYR A 79 -4.08 -5.77 21.07
CA TYR A 79 -4.63 -5.37 19.77
C TYR A 79 -5.02 -3.89 19.70
N LEU A 80 -5.91 -3.43 20.60
CA LEU A 80 -6.40 -2.05 20.60
C LEU A 80 -5.27 -1.07 20.95
N LYS A 81 -4.42 -1.45 21.90
CA LYS A 81 -3.26 -0.66 22.29
C LYS A 81 -2.31 -0.46 21.12
N LYS A 82 -1.95 -1.52 20.40
CA LYS A 82 -1.04 -1.43 19.25
C LYS A 82 -1.66 -0.63 18.10
N LEU A 83 -2.97 -0.76 17.85
CA LEU A 83 -3.65 0.04 16.83
C LEU A 83 -3.55 1.55 17.14
N GLN A 84 -3.76 1.94 18.40
CA GLN A 84 -3.59 3.32 18.85
C GLN A 84 -2.13 3.79 18.73
N GLU A 85 -1.17 2.96 19.11
CA GLU A 85 0.26 3.24 18.95
C GLU A 85 0.64 3.49 17.48
N ILE A 86 0.08 2.70 16.55
CA ILE A 86 0.33 2.88 15.11
C ILE A 86 -0.20 4.24 14.63
N CYS A 87 -1.41 4.64 15.04
CA CYS A 87 -1.96 5.95 14.70
C CYS A 87 -1.08 7.10 15.22
N GLU A 88 -0.65 7.03 16.48
CA GLU A 88 0.22 8.03 17.09
C GLU A 88 1.62 8.07 16.47
N GLU A 89 2.18 6.91 16.14
CA GLU A 89 3.47 6.79 15.45
C GLU A 89 3.37 7.38 14.04
N ALA A 90 2.30 7.09 13.30
CA ALA A 90 2.06 7.65 11.97
C ALA A 90 1.91 9.17 12.01
N GLU A 91 1.20 9.72 12.99
CA GLU A 91 1.11 11.17 13.17
C GLU A 91 2.48 11.80 13.42
N LYS A 92 3.29 11.21 14.32
CA LYS A 92 4.64 11.70 14.59
C LYS A 92 5.52 11.60 13.34
N ALA A 93 5.51 10.47 12.66
CA ALA A 93 6.28 10.22 11.45
C ALA A 93 5.90 11.17 10.30
N SER A 94 4.63 11.56 10.20
CA SER A 94 4.14 12.48 9.16
C SER A 94 4.72 13.89 9.20
N LYS A 95 5.35 14.27 10.32
CA LYS A 95 5.98 15.58 10.48
C LYS A 95 7.33 15.66 9.78
N THR A 96 8.02 14.53 9.63
CA THR A 96 9.38 14.47 9.09
C THR A 96 9.49 13.64 7.81
N ASN A 97 8.58 12.68 7.60
CA ASN A 97 8.62 11.75 6.47
C ASN A 97 7.49 12.04 5.48
N GLN A 98 7.72 11.72 4.21
CA GLN A 98 6.74 11.88 3.12
C GLN A 98 6.11 10.55 2.69
N ILE A 99 6.67 9.43 3.15
CA ILE A 99 6.16 8.09 2.91
C ILE A 99 6.05 7.40 4.27
N ILE A 100 4.92 6.79 4.55
CA ILE A 100 4.70 5.90 5.67
C ILE A 100 4.36 4.53 5.10
N VAL A 101 5.11 3.52 5.52
CA VAL A 101 4.88 2.13 5.13
C VAL A 101 4.29 1.38 6.33
N LEU A 102 3.06 0.91 6.22
CA LEU A 102 2.42 0.03 7.18
C LEU A 102 2.81 -1.41 6.83
N SER A 103 3.56 -2.09 7.69
CA SER A 103 4.15 -3.39 7.40
C SER A 103 3.79 -4.45 8.41
N ASP A 104 3.29 -5.60 7.94
CA ASP A 104 3.08 -6.81 8.75
C ASP A 104 4.24 -7.81 8.68
N ARG A 105 5.37 -7.44 8.04
CA ARG A 105 6.53 -8.30 7.73
C ARG A 105 7.15 -9.01 8.93
N LYS A 106 6.97 -8.48 10.15
CA LYS A 106 7.48 -9.06 11.40
C LYS A 106 6.56 -10.11 12.03
N ALA A 107 5.50 -10.52 11.33
CA ALA A 107 4.61 -11.58 11.80
C ALA A 107 5.39 -12.89 12.02
N GLY A 108 5.07 -13.61 13.09
CA GLY A 108 5.76 -14.85 13.45
C GLY A 108 5.13 -15.53 14.66
N SER A 109 5.81 -16.54 15.22
CA SER A 109 5.35 -17.29 16.39
C SER A 109 4.96 -16.40 17.58
N ASP A 110 5.76 -15.36 17.81
CA ASP A 110 5.64 -14.49 18.98
C ASP A 110 5.02 -13.13 18.65
N ARG A 111 4.67 -12.89 17.38
CA ARG A 111 4.18 -11.60 16.88
C ARG A 111 2.96 -11.78 16.00
N ILE A 112 1.83 -11.27 16.47
CA ILE A 112 0.54 -11.36 15.79
C ILE A 112 0.38 -10.12 14.89
N PRO A 113 0.14 -10.29 13.58
CA PRO A 113 -0.20 -9.17 12.71
C PRO A 113 -1.60 -8.64 13.00
N ILE A 114 -1.75 -7.32 12.99
CA ILE A 114 -3.06 -6.67 12.91
C ILE A 114 -3.49 -6.68 11.44
N SER A 115 -4.78 -6.89 11.18
CA SER A 115 -5.31 -6.86 9.82
C SER A 115 -4.88 -5.58 9.10
N SER A 116 -4.34 -5.76 7.89
CA SER A 116 -3.78 -4.65 7.11
C SER A 116 -4.83 -3.58 6.80
N LEU A 117 -6.09 -4.00 6.60
CA LEU A 117 -7.20 -3.09 6.39
C LEU A 117 -7.51 -2.24 7.63
N LEU A 118 -7.54 -2.86 8.81
CA LEU A 118 -7.86 -2.15 10.04
C LEU A 118 -6.76 -1.17 10.42
N THR A 119 -5.49 -1.57 10.29
CA THR A 119 -4.36 -0.68 10.51
C THR A 119 -4.37 0.49 9.54
N LEU A 120 -4.60 0.23 8.25
CA LEU A 120 -4.69 1.27 7.23
C LEU A 120 -5.84 2.23 7.52
N GLY A 121 -7.05 1.73 7.71
CA GLY A 121 -8.24 2.56 7.92
C GLY A 121 -8.11 3.44 9.15
N ALA A 122 -7.64 2.87 10.27
CA ALA A 122 -7.40 3.64 11.50
C ALA A 122 -6.35 4.74 11.28
N THR A 123 -5.22 4.41 10.66
CA THR A 123 -4.15 5.38 10.36
C THR A 123 -4.64 6.47 9.40
N HIS A 124 -5.37 6.10 8.36
CA HIS A 124 -5.91 7.01 7.36
C HIS A 124 -6.85 8.04 7.98
N HIS A 125 -7.83 7.59 8.76
CA HIS A 125 -8.78 8.47 9.43
C HIS A 125 -8.11 9.33 10.51
N HIS A 126 -7.21 8.77 11.32
CA HIS A 126 -6.44 9.54 12.31
C HIS A 126 -5.61 10.66 11.66
N LEU A 127 -4.96 10.38 10.52
CA LEU A 127 -4.21 11.38 9.77
C LEU A 127 -5.09 12.45 9.12
N ILE A 128 -6.35 12.13 8.79
CA ILE A 128 -7.33 13.13 8.33
C ILE A 128 -7.71 14.06 9.49
N GLU A 129 -8.06 13.50 10.64
CA GLU A 129 -8.46 14.26 11.84
C GLU A 129 -7.35 15.20 12.31
N THR A 130 -6.09 14.75 12.23
CA THR A 130 -4.90 15.53 12.57
C THR A 130 -4.35 16.38 11.42
N ARG A 131 -5.07 16.46 10.28
CA ARG A 131 -4.70 17.26 9.09
C ARG A 131 -3.30 16.96 8.54
N SER A 132 -2.88 15.72 8.64
CA SER A 132 -1.56 15.25 8.22
C SER A 132 -1.61 14.29 7.03
N ARG A 133 -2.78 13.78 6.64
CA ARG A 133 -2.94 12.83 5.51
C ARG A 133 -2.40 13.35 4.18
N MET A 134 -2.59 14.64 3.88
CA MET A 134 -2.09 15.27 2.64
C MET A 134 -0.56 15.40 2.58
N LYS A 135 0.15 15.20 3.70
CA LYS A 135 1.61 15.39 3.78
C LYS A 135 2.39 14.11 3.47
N VAL A 136 1.71 12.96 3.46
CA VAL A 136 2.34 11.64 3.39
C VAL A 136 1.66 10.75 2.36
N ALA A 137 2.45 9.90 1.71
CA ALA A 137 1.96 8.69 1.06
C ALA A 137 1.78 7.58 2.10
N LEU A 138 0.66 6.85 2.05
CA LEU A 138 0.42 5.64 2.83
C LEU A 138 0.61 4.41 1.94
N ILE A 139 1.65 3.63 2.21
CA ILE A 139 1.95 2.39 1.50
C ILE A 139 1.68 1.21 2.43
N VAL A 140 1.04 0.16 1.92
CA VAL A 140 0.76 -1.06 2.67
C VAL A 140 1.67 -2.18 2.19
N GLU A 141 2.48 -2.73 3.07
CA GLU A 141 3.25 -3.97 2.88
C GLU A 141 2.54 -5.08 3.66
N SER A 142 1.87 -5.98 2.93
CA SER A 142 0.92 -6.94 3.53
C SER A 142 1.09 -8.36 3.02
N ALA A 143 0.99 -9.31 3.94
CA ALA A 143 0.84 -10.74 3.66
C ALA A 143 -0.61 -11.16 3.34
N GLU A 144 -1.61 -10.37 3.76
CA GLU A 144 -3.04 -10.69 3.62
C GLU A 144 -3.59 -10.34 2.22
N ALA A 145 -3.01 -9.34 1.56
CA ALA A 145 -3.45 -8.85 0.27
C ALA A 145 -3.08 -9.82 -0.86
N ARG A 146 -4.08 -10.46 -1.48
CA ARG A 146 -3.89 -11.44 -2.57
C ARG A 146 -5.00 -11.45 -3.63
N GLU A 147 -6.21 -11.06 -3.25
CA GLU A 147 -7.38 -11.04 -4.12
C GLU A 147 -7.70 -9.62 -4.56
N VAL A 148 -8.33 -9.50 -5.73
CA VAL A 148 -8.76 -8.19 -6.29
C VAL A 148 -9.56 -7.39 -5.27
N HIS A 149 -10.48 -8.04 -4.55
CA HIS A 149 -11.29 -7.39 -3.53
C HIS A 149 -10.43 -6.79 -2.40
N HIS A 150 -9.39 -7.49 -1.93
CA HIS A 150 -8.49 -6.96 -0.89
C HIS A 150 -7.81 -5.68 -1.36
N ILE A 151 -7.35 -5.65 -2.61
CA ILE A 151 -6.72 -4.46 -3.20
C ILE A 151 -7.73 -3.32 -3.31
N CYS A 152 -8.94 -3.57 -3.82
CA CYS A 152 -9.98 -2.55 -3.93
C CYS A 152 -10.36 -1.94 -2.56
N VAL A 153 -10.47 -2.78 -1.53
CA VAL A 153 -10.83 -2.32 -0.19
C VAL A 153 -9.70 -1.52 0.44
N LEU A 154 -8.43 -1.95 0.30
CA LEU A 154 -7.28 -1.18 0.77
C LEU A 154 -7.18 0.19 0.05
N LEU A 155 -7.41 0.24 -1.26
CA LEU A 155 -7.44 1.51 -2.00
C LEU A 155 -8.59 2.41 -1.53
N GLY A 156 -9.78 1.84 -1.34
CA GLY A 156 -10.96 2.57 -0.86
C GLY A 156 -10.78 3.15 0.55
N TYR A 157 -10.00 2.49 1.41
CA TYR A 157 -9.67 2.95 2.77
C TYR A 157 -8.39 3.78 2.84
N GLY A 158 -7.84 4.18 1.68
CA GLY A 158 -6.86 5.26 1.61
C GLY A 158 -5.40 4.84 1.46
N ALA A 159 -5.12 3.61 1.02
CA ALA A 159 -3.78 3.24 0.55
C ALA A 159 -3.45 3.97 -0.75
N ASP A 160 -2.23 4.51 -0.83
CA ASP A 160 -1.67 5.11 -2.04
C ASP A 160 -0.94 4.08 -2.92
N ALA A 161 -0.35 3.05 -2.28
CA ALA A 161 0.27 1.91 -2.96
C ALA A 161 0.21 0.65 -2.07
N ILE A 162 0.21 -0.53 -2.69
CA ILE A 162 0.09 -1.82 -2.00
C ILE A 162 1.16 -2.77 -2.52
N CYS A 163 1.96 -3.33 -1.61
CA CYS A 163 2.92 -4.39 -1.88
C CYS A 163 2.42 -5.70 -1.24
N PRO A 164 1.80 -6.60 -2.02
CA PRO A 164 1.34 -7.91 -1.57
C PRO A 164 2.52 -8.90 -1.53
N TYR A 165 3.48 -8.66 -0.64
CA TYR A 165 4.78 -9.36 -0.69
C TYR A 165 4.63 -10.87 -0.58
N LEU A 166 3.75 -11.38 0.28
CA LEU A 166 3.62 -12.82 0.50
C LEU A 166 3.05 -13.53 -0.73
N ALA A 167 2.14 -12.88 -1.46
CA ALA A 167 1.60 -13.42 -2.70
C ALA A 167 2.70 -13.54 -3.77
N LEU A 168 3.57 -12.53 -3.86
CA LEU A 168 4.69 -12.51 -4.80
C LEU A 168 5.77 -13.54 -4.41
N GLU A 169 6.16 -13.60 -3.14
CA GLU A 169 7.13 -14.58 -2.62
C GLU A 169 6.63 -16.01 -2.76
N LEU A 170 5.33 -16.25 -2.52
CA LEU A 170 4.73 -17.56 -2.74
C LEU A 170 4.82 -17.97 -4.22
N ALA A 171 4.55 -17.05 -5.15
CA ALA A 171 4.69 -17.34 -6.57
C ALA A 171 6.15 -17.66 -6.95
N SER A 172 7.13 -16.91 -6.44
CA SER A 172 8.55 -17.23 -6.63
C SER A 172 8.91 -18.58 -6.03
N SER A 173 8.39 -18.92 -4.84
CA SER A 173 8.62 -20.23 -4.21
C SER A 173 8.02 -21.39 -5.02
N LEU A 174 6.81 -21.22 -5.56
CA LEU A 174 6.17 -22.23 -6.42
C LEU A 174 6.93 -22.45 -7.74
N ARG A 175 7.54 -21.40 -8.29
CA ARG A 175 8.47 -21.51 -9.41
C ARG A 175 9.70 -22.33 -9.02
N ASP A 176 10.32 -22.01 -7.89
CA ASP A 176 11.56 -22.68 -7.45
C ASP A 176 11.31 -24.17 -7.11
N GLN A 177 10.07 -24.53 -6.74
CA GLN A 177 9.62 -25.91 -6.56
C GLN A 177 9.25 -26.62 -7.89
N GLY A 178 9.30 -25.92 -9.02
CA GLY A 178 8.95 -26.46 -10.35
C GLY A 178 7.46 -26.64 -10.60
N ILE A 179 6.59 -26.05 -9.76
CA ILE A 179 5.13 -26.07 -9.96
C ILE A 179 4.73 -25.05 -11.04
N LEU A 180 5.40 -23.89 -11.04
CA LEU A 180 5.32 -22.90 -12.12
C LEU A 180 6.49 -23.07 -13.09
N ASP A 181 6.35 -22.51 -14.29
CA ASP A 181 7.42 -22.49 -15.27
C ASP A 181 8.66 -21.77 -14.71
N THR A 182 9.77 -22.52 -14.63
CA THR A 182 11.05 -22.07 -14.08
C THR A 182 11.70 -20.95 -14.89
N SER A 183 11.24 -20.70 -16.13
CA SER A 183 11.71 -19.58 -16.95
C SER A 183 11.16 -18.22 -16.51
N LEU A 184 10.13 -18.19 -15.66
CA LEU A 184 9.52 -16.95 -15.20
C LEU A 184 10.43 -16.21 -14.21
N THR A 185 10.85 -15.00 -14.56
CA THR A 185 11.58 -14.13 -13.63
C THR A 185 10.64 -13.49 -12.60
N ASP A 186 11.17 -13.01 -11.47
CA ASP A 186 10.35 -12.30 -10.46
C ASP A 186 9.66 -11.07 -11.05
N GLU A 187 10.31 -10.39 -12.00
CA GLU A 187 9.72 -9.28 -12.74
C GLU A 187 8.50 -9.73 -13.56
N VAL A 188 8.61 -10.85 -14.29
CA VAL A 188 7.48 -11.38 -15.08
C VAL A 188 6.32 -11.82 -14.17
N ILE A 189 6.64 -12.45 -13.03
CA ILE A 189 5.64 -12.83 -12.02
C ILE A 189 4.89 -11.59 -11.52
N TYR A 190 5.62 -10.54 -11.14
CA TYR A 190 5.04 -9.27 -10.71
C TYR A 190 4.18 -8.62 -11.81
N GLN A 191 4.69 -8.51 -13.04
CA GLN A 191 3.95 -7.88 -14.15
C GLN A 191 2.64 -8.63 -14.45
N ASN A 192 2.66 -9.96 -14.46
CA ASN A 192 1.47 -10.78 -14.66
C ASN A 192 0.46 -10.59 -13.52
N TYR A 193 0.93 -10.57 -12.26
CA TYR A 193 0.09 -10.34 -11.09
C TYR A 193 -0.52 -8.93 -11.12
N ALA A 194 0.28 -7.90 -11.39
CA ALA A 194 -0.16 -6.51 -11.47
C ALA A 194 -1.18 -6.30 -12.60
N GLN A 195 -0.99 -6.95 -13.75
CA GLN A 195 -1.95 -6.92 -14.87
C GLN A 195 -3.29 -7.60 -14.51
N ALA A 196 -3.23 -8.73 -13.80
CA ALA A 196 -4.43 -9.41 -13.31
C ALA A 196 -5.19 -8.53 -12.32
N MET A 197 -4.49 -7.89 -11.38
CA MET A 197 -5.07 -6.94 -10.43
C MET A 197 -5.65 -5.71 -11.13
N GLN A 198 -4.95 -5.13 -12.11
CA GLN A 198 -5.47 -4.02 -12.92
C GLN A 198 -6.80 -4.39 -13.59
N THR A 199 -6.84 -5.55 -14.24
CA THR A 199 -8.05 -6.01 -14.93
C THR A 199 -9.17 -6.30 -13.96
N GLY A 200 -8.85 -6.79 -12.76
CA GLY A 200 -9.82 -7.00 -11.69
C GLY A 200 -10.39 -5.71 -11.13
N ILE A 201 -9.55 -4.72 -10.83
CA ILE A 201 -9.95 -3.42 -10.25
C ILE A 201 -10.81 -2.62 -11.22
N SER A 202 -10.57 -2.74 -12.52
CA SER A 202 -11.40 -2.04 -13.52
C SER A 202 -12.81 -2.61 -13.62
N LYS A 203 -13.06 -3.87 -13.22
CA LYS A 203 -14.40 -4.47 -13.28
C LYS A 203 -15.33 -3.95 -12.19
#